data_AF-A0A5N5RN65-F1
#
_entry.id   AF-A0A5N5RN65-F1
#
_cell.length_a   1.000
_cell.length_b   1.000
_cell.length_c   1.000
_cell.angle_alpha   90.00
_cell.angle_beta   90.00
_cell.angle_gamma   90.00
#
_symmetry.space_group_name_H-M   'P 1'
#
loop_
_entity.id
_entity.type
_entity.pdbx_description
1 polymer ?
#
loop_
_entity_poly.entity_id
_entity_poly.type
_entity_poly.pdbx_seq_one_letter_code
_entity_poly.pdbx_strand_id
1 'polypeptide(L)' 'MTGKTKRDLVLKWHKRGYDTGYIAKTLGLPVAEVLAIITPPRPQDPPSRRRGPEFIQPPAFD' A
#
# COMPACT_ATOMS: atom_id res chain seq x y z
N MET A 1 -3.58 16.30 -10.20
CA MET A 1 -4.21 16.10 -8.87
C MET A 1 -5.46 15.19 -8.89
N THR A 2 -5.78 14.53 -10.01
CA THR A 2 -7.10 13.88 -10.23
C THR A 2 -7.17 12.41 -9.79
N GLY A 3 -6.06 11.79 -9.38
CA GLY A 3 -6.00 10.36 -9.02
C GLY A 3 -6.33 10.04 -7.56
N LYS A 4 -6.11 10.98 -6.62
CA LYS A 4 -6.33 10.74 -5.18
C LYS A 4 -7.82 10.65 -4.84
N THR A 5 -8.65 11.47 -5.46
CA THR A 5 -10.09 11.56 -5.19
C THR A 5 -10.84 10.29 -5.59
N LYS A 6 -10.46 9.67 -6.71
CA LYS A 6 -11.10 8.43 -7.18
C LYS A 6 -10.78 7.25 -6.27
N ARG A 7 -9.54 7.16 -5.76
CA ARG A 7 -9.13 6.10 -4.81
C ARG A 7 -9.90 6.18 -3.49
N ASP A 8 -10.06 7.39 -2.97
CA ASP A 8 -10.82 7.64 -1.75
C ASP A 8 -12.30 7.25 -1.91
N LEU A 9 -12.89 7.57 -3.06
CA LEU A 9 -14.24 7.14 -3.43
C LEU A 9 -14.34 5.61 -3.48
N VAL A 10 -13.43 4.90 -4.17
CA VAL A 10 -13.44 3.43 -4.19
C VAL A 10 -13.45 2.85 -2.77
N LEU A 11 -12.56 3.34 -1.89
CA LEU A 11 -12.47 2.88 -0.50
C LEU A 11 -13.74 3.18 0.30
N LYS A 12 -14.34 4.36 0.13
CA LYS A 12 -15.56 4.76 0.82
C LYS A 12 -16.77 3.91 0.42
N TRP A 13 -16.88 3.56 -0.86
CA TRP A 13 -17.97 2.73 -1.37
C TRP A 13 -17.78 1.26 -1.00
N HIS A 14 -16.55 0.75 -1.07
CA HIS A 14 -16.23 -0.59 -0.59
C HIS A 14 -16.52 -0.74 0.91
N LYS A 15 -16.17 0.26 1.74
CA LYS A 15 -16.48 0.28 3.17
C LYS A 15 -17.99 0.29 3.47
N ARG A 16 -18.82 0.78 2.55
CA ARG A 16 -20.28 0.72 2.64
C ARG A 16 -20.87 -0.64 2.21
N GLY A 17 -20.05 -1.56 1.70
CA GLY A 17 -20.49 -2.89 1.25
C GLY A 17 -21.02 -2.93 -0.19
N TYR A 18 -20.68 -1.94 -1.02
CA TYR A 18 -21.05 -1.96 -2.44
C TYR A 18 -20.18 -2.96 -3.22
N ASP A 19 -20.79 -3.58 -4.21
CA ASP A 19 -20.12 -4.50 -5.13
C ASP A 19 -19.03 -3.80 -5.95
N THR A 20 -17.89 -4.49 -6.13
CA THR A 20 -16.73 -3.94 -6.84
C THR A 20 -17.01 -3.69 -8.33
N GLY A 21 -17.87 -4.48 -8.96
CA GLY A 21 -18.34 -4.27 -10.33
C GLY A 21 -19.26 -3.05 -10.44
N TYR A 22 -20.09 -2.80 -9.43
CA TYR A 22 -20.90 -1.58 -9.35
C TYR A 22 -20.02 -0.33 -9.23
N ILE A 23 -19.04 -0.36 -8.31
CA ILE A 23 -18.09 0.74 -8.09
C ILE A 23 -17.27 1.03 -9.37
N ALA A 24 -16.81 -0.02 -10.06
CA ALA A 24 -16.09 0.07 -11.32
C ALA A 24 -16.92 0.78 -12.41
N LYS A 25 -18.20 0.40 -12.57
CA LYS A 25 -19.12 1.07 -13.50
C LYS A 25 -19.37 2.53 -13.12
N THR A 26 -19.59 2.83 -11.84
CA THR A 26 -19.88 4.20 -11.37
C THR A 26 -18.69 5.13 -11.58
N LEU A 27 -17.47 4.66 -11.35
CA LEU A 27 -16.25 5.48 -11.48
C LEU A 27 -15.62 5.44 -12.89
N GLY A 28 -16.16 4.61 -13.79
CA GLY A 28 -15.58 4.38 -15.11
C GLY A 28 -14.16 3.81 -15.02
N LEU A 29 -13.90 2.97 -14.01
CA LEU A 29 -12.61 2.35 -13.76
C LEU A 29 -12.68 0.85 -14.08
N PRO A 30 -11.60 0.23 -14.57
CA PRO A 30 -11.55 -1.21 -14.71
C PRO A 30 -11.59 -1.87 -13.33
N VAL A 31 -12.22 -3.04 -13.25
CA VAL A 31 -12.36 -3.82 -12.01
C VAL A 31 -10.98 -4.14 -11.41
N ALA A 32 -9.95 -4.35 -12.24
CA ALA A 32 -8.58 -4.55 -11.81
C ALA A 32 -8.01 -3.35 -11.02
N GLU A 33 -8.30 -2.11 -11.43
CA GLU A 33 -7.87 -0.91 -10.69
C GLU A 33 -8.62 -0.79 -9.37
N VAL A 34 -9.92 -1.09 -9.36
CA VAL A 34 -10.72 -1.10 -8.12
C VAL A 34 -10.18 -2.12 -7.13
N LEU A 35 -9.85 -3.34 -7.60
CA LEU A 35 -9.23 -4.39 -6.80
C LEU A 35 -7.83 -4.01 -6.32
N ALA A 36 -7.00 -3.38 -7.16
CA ALA A 36 -5.69 -2.89 -6.77
C ALA A 36 -5.74 -1.78 -5.71
N ILE A 37 -6.84 -1.01 -5.66
CA ILE A 37 -7.07 0.00 -4.62
C ILE A 37 -7.56 -0.63 -3.31
N ILE A 38 -8.45 -1.63 -3.39
CA ILE A 38 -9.02 -2.32 -2.22
C ILE A 38 -7.99 -3.24 -1.58
N THR A 39 -7.29 -4.02 -2.40
CA THR A 39 -6.22 -4.92 -2.01
C THR A 39 -4.95 -4.38 -2.64
N PRO A 40 -4.34 -3.34 -2.04
CA PRO A 40 -3.01 -2.93 -2.49
C PRO A 40 -2.10 -4.16 -2.42
N PRO A 41 -1.33 -4.47 -3.48
CA PRO A 41 -0.29 -5.47 -3.34
C PRO A 41 0.52 -5.06 -2.13
N ARG A 42 0.60 -5.94 -1.12
CA ARG A 42 1.44 -5.66 0.06
C ARG A 42 2.78 -5.18 -0.51
N PRO A 43 3.33 -4.05 -0.05
CA PRO A 43 4.73 -3.78 -0.32
C PRO A 43 5.43 -5.05 0.11
N GLN A 44 6.06 -5.73 -0.85
CA GLN A 44 6.94 -6.84 -0.56
C GLN A 44 7.93 -6.22 0.42
N ASP A 45 7.78 -6.57 1.70
CA ASP A 45 8.55 -5.99 2.79
C ASP A 45 10.00 -6.04 2.32
N PRO A 46 10.68 -4.89 2.10
CA PRO A 46 12.08 -4.95 1.74
C PRO A 46 12.72 -5.75 2.86
N PRO A 47 13.38 -6.89 2.59
CA PRO A 47 13.85 -7.78 3.64
C PRO A 47 14.60 -6.91 4.62
N SER A 48 14.03 -6.77 5.81
CA SER A 48 14.51 -5.86 6.82
C SER A 48 15.93 -6.32 7.12
N ARG A 49 16.91 -5.70 6.46
CA ARG A 49 18.33 -5.84 6.78
C ARG A 49 18.55 -5.06 8.06
N ARG A 50 17.88 -5.51 9.12
CA ARG A 50 18.30 -5.36 10.51
C ARG A 50 19.56 -6.22 10.67
N ARG A 51 20.68 -5.71 10.14
CA ARG A 51 22.04 -6.04 10.59
C ARG A 51 22.84 -4.74 10.66
N GLY A 52 22.39 -3.84 11.53
CA GLY A 52 23.27 -3.12 12.43
C GLY A 52 22.74 -3.45 13.83
N PRO A 53 23.58 -3.95 14.75
CA PRO A 53 24.44 -3.11 15.59
C PRO A 53 25.86 -3.71 15.73
N GLU A 54 26.93 -3.10 16.24
CA GLU A 54 27.19 -1.85 16.95
C GLU A 54 28.72 -1.62 16.81
N PHE A 55 29.17 -0.38 16.58
CA PHE A 55 30.59 -0.05 16.67
C PHE A 55 31.00 -0.06 18.15
N ILE A 56 31.82 -1.03 18.56
CA ILE A 56 32.67 -0.88 19.76
C ILE A 56 33.99 -1.61 19.51
N GLN A 57 35.05 -0.86 19.18
CA GLN A 57 36.42 -1.34 19.39
C GLN A 57 37.11 -0.33 20.32
N PRO A 58 37.15 -0.58 21.64
CA PRO A 58 37.97 0.16 22.57
C PRO A 58 39.42 -0.38 22.55
N PRO A 59 40.39 0.37 23.12
CA PRO A 59 41.76 0.43 22.62
C PRO A 59 42.63 -0.74 23.09
N ALA A 60 43.53 -1.22 22.21
CA ALA A 60 44.72 -1.94 22.64
C ALA A 60 45.86 -0.92 22.79
N PHE A 61 46.21 -0.63 24.04
CA PHE A 61 47.48 -0.01 24.40
C PHE A 61 48.60 -1.04 24.17
N ASP A 62 49.64 -0.65 23.44
CA ASP A 62 51.04 -1.01 23.70
C ASP A 62 51.90 0.23 23.37
#